data_AF-A0A1I0L686-F1
#
_entry.id   AF-A0A1I0L686-F1
#
_cell.length_a   1.000
_cell.length_b   1.000
_cell.length_c   1.000
_cell.angle_alpha   90.00
_cell.angle_beta   90.00
_cell.angle_gamma   90.00
#
_symmetry.space_group_name_H-M   'P 1'
#
loop_
_entity.id
_entity.type
_entity.pdbx_description
1 polymer ?
#
loop_
_entity_poly.entity_id
_entity_poly.type
_entity_poly.pdbx_seq_one_letter_code
_entity_poly.pdbx_strand_id
1 'polypeptide(L)'
;MAKTTTAKMGGSVRRQGRRVMPALRRSVQRMKPSQKKAAPLTLGELIAAAFDTAGGEMAEVLKVVTSPQLSKALGRRIVVVP
;
A
#
# COMPACT_ATOMS: atom_id res chain seq x y z
N MET A 1 15.42 -49.44 -56.03
CA MET A 1 14.41 -48.96 -55.05
C MET A 1 15.11 -48.67 -53.73
N ALA A 2 15.27 -47.40 -53.37
CA ALA A 2 15.63 -46.97 -52.02
C ALA A 2 15.02 -45.58 -51.81
N LYS A 3 14.15 -45.45 -50.80
CA LYS A 3 13.34 -44.25 -50.54
C LYS A 3 14.18 -43.24 -49.75
N THR A 4 14.56 -42.12 -50.36
CA THR A 4 15.17 -40.98 -49.67
C THR A 4 14.07 -40.13 -49.03
N THR A 5 13.89 -40.29 -47.73
CA THR A 5 12.96 -39.48 -46.93
C THR A 5 13.63 -38.14 -46.62
N THR A 6 13.16 -37.07 -47.26
CA THR A 6 13.52 -35.69 -46.92
C THR A 6 13.06 -35.35 -45.51
N ALA A 7 14.00 -35.20 -44.57
CA ALA A 7 13.72 -34.69 -43.23
C ALA A 7 13.32 -33.21 -43.35
N LYS A 8 12.02 -32.95 -43.24
CA LYS A 8 11.45 -31.61 -43.21
C LYS A 8 11.90 -30.86 -41.96
N MET A 9 12.39 -29.66 -42.20
CA MET A 9 12.24 -28.43 -41.41
C MET A 9 12.22 -28.53 -39.89
N GLY A 10 13.22 -27.87 -39.29
CA GLY A 10 13.33 -27.59 -37.86
C GLY A 10 12.01 -27.21 -37.23
N GLY A 11 11.54 -28.07 -36.35
CA GLY A 11 10.46 -27.77 -35.42
C GLY A 11 10.92 -26.61 -34.53
N SER A 12 10.18 -25.51 -34.58
CA SER A 12 10.35 -24.39 -33.65
C SER A 12 10.12 -24.90 -32.23
N VAL A 13 11.20 -25.11 -31.48
CA VAL A 13 11.14 -25.32 -30.03
C VAL A 13 10.58 -24.04 -29.43
N ARG A 14 9.27 -24.03 -29.21
CA ARG A 14 8.57 -22.93 -28.55
C ARG A 14 9.03 -22.94 -27.10
N ARG A 15 10.08 -22.15 -26.81
CA ARG A 15 10.60 -21.93 -25.45
C ARG A 15 9.42 -21.45 -24.61
N GLN A 16 8.87 -22.36 -23.82
CA GLN A 16 7.82 -22.07 -22.85
C GLN A 16 8.45 -21.09 -21.86
N GLY A 17 8.11 -19.81 -22.02
CA GLY A 17 8.65 -18.72 -21.22
C GLY A 17 8.64 -19.10 -19.75
N ARG A 18 9.82 -18.99 -19.13
CA ARG A 18 10.08 -19.13 -17.70
C ARG A 18 8.84 -18.75 -16.90
N ARG A 19 8.13 -19.73 -16.31
CA ARG A 19 7.10 -19.44 -15.32
C ARG A 19 7.83 -18.85 -14.12
N VAL A 20 7.91 -17.51 -14.09
CA VAL A 20 8.35 -16.78 -12.91
C VAL A 20 7.31 -17.08 -11.85
N MET A 21 7.69 -17.80 -10.79
CA MET A 21 6.81 -17.98 -9.63
C MET A 21 6.30 -16.58 -9.24
N PRO A 22 4.98 -16.37 -9.06
CA PRO A 22 4.49 -15.17 -8.43
C PRO A 22 4.96 -15.22 -6.97
N ALA A 23 6.16 -14.72 -6.72
CA ALA A 23 6.71 -14.55 -5.40
C ALA A 23 5.73 -13.68 -4.61
N LEU A 24 5.13 -14.27 -3.58
CA LEU A 24 4.76 -13.63 -2.31
C LEU A 24 4.00 -12.28 -2.37
N ARG A 25 3.38 -11.88 -3.49
CA ARG A 25 2.65 -10.60 -3.59
C ARG A 25 1.25 -10.65 -2.97
N ARG A 26 0.86 -11.77 -2.36
CA ARG A 26 -0.45 -11.94 -1.70
C ARG A 26 -0.44 -11.75 -0.19
N SER A 27 0.71 -11.79 0.48
CA SER A 27 0.76 -11.70 1.95
C SER A 27 0.65 -10.28 2.50
N VAL A 28 0.96 -9.25 1.71
CA VAL A 28 0.88 -7.86 2.17
C VAL A 28 -0.51 -7.24 1.95
N GLN A 29 -1.39 -7.90 1.18
CA GLN A 29 -2.61 -7.27 0.68
C GLN A 29 -3.82 -7.38 1.62
N ARG A 30 -3.67 -7.94 2.82
CA ARG A 30 -4.81 -8.12 3.75
C ARG A 30 -4.46 -7.97 5.23
N MET A 31 -3.63 -7.01 5.61
CA MET A 31 -3.98 -6.27 6.83
C MET A 31 -5.09 -5.30 6.43
N LYS A 32 -6.32 -5.83 6.35
CA LYS A 32 -7.49 -4.97 6.44
C LYS A 32 -7.32 -4.22 7.76
N PRO A 33 -7.35 -2.88 7.81
CA PRO A 33 -7.46 -2.20 9.08
C PRO A 33 -8.69 -2.80 9.72
N SER A 34 -8.51 -3.40 10.90
CA SER A 34 -9.64 -3.96 11.64
C SER A 34 -10.65 -2.82 11.75
N GLN A 35 -11.76 -2.93 11.01
CA GLN A 35 -12.98 -2.17 11.24
C GLN A 35 -13.57 -2.65 12.58
N LYS A 36 -12.76 -2.65 13.65
CA LYS A 36 -13.29 -2.27 14.94
C LYS A 36 -13.91 -0.92 14.63
N LYS A 37 -15.23 -0.83 14.77
CA LYS A 37 -15.94 0.44 14.74
C LYS A 37 -15.20 1.33 15.74
N ALA A 38 -14.23 2.09 15.24
CA ALA A 38 -13.49 3.00 16.07
C ALA A 38 -14.59 3.90 16.62
N ALA A 39 -14.71 3.96 17.95
CA ALA A 39 -15.51 4.99 18.57
C ALA A 39 -15.13 6.30 17.85
N PRO A 40 -16.12 7.13 17.49
CA PRO A 40 -15.84 8.34 16.71
C PRO A 40 -14.74 9.12 17.43
N LEU A 41 -13.52 9.08 16.88
CA LEU A 41 -12.37 9.74 17.49
C LEU A 41 -12.73 11.21 17.58
N THR A 42 -12.72 11.72 18.81
CA THR A 42 -12.96 13.14 19.01
C THR A 42 -11.75 13.92 18.54
N LEU A 43 -11.96 15.17 18.13
CA LEU A 43 -10.85 16.06 17.76
C LEU A 43 -9.85 16.21 18.93
N GLY A 44 -10.35 16.21 20.18
CA GLY A 44 -9.54 16.28 21.39
C GLY A 44 -8.61 15.08 21.57
N GLU A 45 -9.09 13.86 21.36
CA GLU A 45 -8.27 12.64 21.40
C GLU A 45 -7.19 12.64 20.31
N LEU A 46 -7.52 13.17 19.14
CA LEU A 46 -6.59 13.31 18.02
C LEU A 46 -5.46 14.30 18.32
N ILE A 47 -5.80 15.43 18.96
CA ILE A 47 -4.82 16.42 19.40
C ILE A 47 -3.96 15.84 20.53
N ALA A 48 -4.55 15.18 21.52
CA ALA A 48 -3.81 14.55 22.61
C ALA A 48 -2.80 13.52 22.08
N ALA A 49 -3.22 12.64 21.17
CA ALA A 49 -2.32 11.68 20.52
C ALA A 49 -1.21 12.36 19.69
N ALA A 50 -1.49 13.52 19.09
CA ALA A 50 -0.47 14.32 18.42
C ALA A 50 0.56 14.88 19.42
N PHE A 51 0.14 15.33 20.60
CA PHE A 51 1.05 15.76 21.68
C PHE A 51 1.91 14.61 22.20
N ASP A 52 1.31 13.44 22.42
CA ASP A 52 2.02 12.24 22.88
C ASP A 52 3.08 11.77 21.88
N THR A 53 2.82 11.93 20.57
CA THR A 53 3.75 11.52 19.51
C THR A 53 4.82 12.56 19.20
N ALA A 54 4.51 13.84 19.34
CA ALA A 54 5.41 14.97 19.06
C ALA A 54 6.28 15.39 20.27
N GLY A 55 6.26 14.62 21.36
CA GLY A 55 7.05 14.92 22.55
C GLY A 55 6.74 16.27 23.21
N GLY A 56 5.54 16.81 22.99
CA GLY A 56 5.12 18.10 23.55
C GLY A 56 5.50 19.34 22.74
N GLU A 57 6.20 19.21 21.61
CA GLU A 57 6.56 20.37 20.78
C GLU A 57 5.38 20.86 19.95
N MET A 58 4.88 22.07 20.25
CA MET A 58 3.71 22.64 19.56
C MET A 58 3.89 22.72 18.04
N ALA A 59 5.09 23.07 17.56
CA ALA A 59 5.38 23.15 16.13
C ALA A 59 5.24 21.79 15.43
N GLU A 60 5.62 20.70 16.10
CA GLU A 60 5.49 19.35 15.57
C GLU A 60 4.05 18.84 15.65
N VAL A 61 3.34 19.13 16.74
CA VAL A 61 1.91 18.86 16.87
C VAL A 61 1.14 19.51 15.72
N LEU A 62 1.41 20.78 15.42
CA LEU A 62 0.79 21.49 14.32
C LEU A 62 1.07 20.82 12.97
N LYS A 63 2.30 20.36 12.71
CA LYS A 63 2.64 19.61 11.49
C LYS A 63 1.82 18.33 11.36
N VAL A 64 1.65 17.59 12.45
CA VAL A 64 0.88 16.34 12.48
C VAL A 64 -0.61 16.62 12.25
N VAL A 65 -1.19 17.51 13.05
CA VAL A 65 -2.62 17.85 13.06
C VAL A 65 -3.07 18.47 11.73
N THR A 66 -2.24 19.33 11.11
CA THR A 66 -2.52 19.96 9.81
C THR A 66 -2.03 19.16 8.61
N SER A 67 -1.53 17.93 8.83
CA SER A 67 -0.94 17.14 7.75
C SER A 67 -1.97 16.79 6.66
N PRO A 68 -1.54 16.73 5.39
CA PRO A 68 -2.40 16.29 4.28
C PRO A 68 -2.89 14.84 4.46
N GLN A 69 -2.10 14.00 5.13
CA GLN A 69 -2.44 12.59 5.37
C GLN A 69 -3.60 12.47 6.34
N LEU A 70 -3.55 13.22 7.44
CA LEU A 70 -4.62 13.27 8.44
C LEU A 70 -5.89 13.90 7.84
N SER A 71 -5.74 14.95 7.03
CA SER A 71 -6.86 15.55 6.30
C SER A 71 -7.57 14.56 5.38
N LYS A 72 -6.82 13.69 4.68
CA LYS A 72 -7.38 12.61 3.86
C LYS A 72 -8.08 11.53 4.71
N ALA A 73 -7.53 11.20 5.87
CA ALA A 73 -8.11 10.21 6.77
C ALA A 73 -9.42 10.69 7.42
N LEU A 74 -9.50 11.98 7.78
CA LEU A 74 -10.70 12.58 8.36
C LEU A 74 -11.77 12.97 7.33
N GLY A 75 -11.40 13.10 6.05
CA GLY A 75 -12.25 13.71 5.03
C GLY A 75 -12.54 15.20 5.26
N ARG A 76 -11.83 15.83 6.20
CA ARG A 76 -11.94 17.23 6.59
C ARG A 76 -10.55 17.79 6.85
N ARG A 77 -10.34 19.06 6.53
CA ARG A 77 -9.08 19.75 6.78
C ARG A 77 -9.14 20.45 8.13
N ILE A 78 -8.14 20.22 8.98
CA ILE A 78 -7.95 20.99 10.20
C ILE A 78 -7.10 22.22 9.86
N VAL A 79 -7.62 23.40 10.14
CA VAL A 79 -6.94 24.67 9.94
C VAL A 79 -6.82 25.33 11.30
N VAL A 80 -5.59 25.69 11.69
CA VAL A 80 -5.32 26.44 12.91
C VAL A 80 -5.27 27.91 12.54
N VAL A 81 -6.06 28.72 13.24
CA VAL A 81 -6.15 30.17 13.07
C VAL A 81 -5.48 30.81 14.30
N PRO A 82 -4.63 31.84 14.12
CA PRO A 82 -3.99 32.54 15.23
C PRO A 82 -4.99 33.30 16.11
#